data_AF-A0A2E4YC05-F1
#
_entry.id   AF-A0A2E4YC05-F1
#
_cell.length_a   1.000
_cell.length_b   1.000
_cell.length_c   1.000
_cell.angle_alpha   90.00
_cell.angle_beta   90.00
_cell.angle_gamma   90.00
#
_symmetry.space_group_name_H-M   'P 1'
#
loop_
_entity.id
_entity.type
_entity.pdbx_description
1 polymer ?
#
loop_
_entity_poly.entity_id
_entity_poly.type
_entity_poly.pdbx_seq_one_letter_code
_entity_poly.pdbx_strand_id
1 'polypeptide(L)'
;MAPQSYYLGGKIRASDFNGFADDINEIVGIGAGDSGYGQNQLVIPHVASGTKINASHMQLLLTALKFAGRHQGTTINSPEDTNDPEFPSAGQIIKLLPNLEVDITNVRANKLNFDIAQMTAESNKISSSKTFDVPGAGAVHTWSSNVNYEVSVIFADEDARRHFFNTGSDLRIDTSLTGVDASHKQSVDWQTMFSNIGILKLSHNLTEAAGGVGTPAGGFTSLTSTYAKIYEKSGGDGSSGYYTNNQFEVYARLNGNNAIDFKLDFIDAYTTSTFNLTDYVAGTLTVQLDLLRADDQDASGNGVVITSPTFSHISQL
;
A
#
# COMPACT_ATOMS: atom_id res chain seq x y z
N MET A 1 22.32 -18.32 -24.03
CA MET A 1 21.86 -19.23 -22.97
C MET A 1 22.39 -20.61 -23.29
N ALA A 2 23.31 -21.13 -22.48
CA ALA A 2 23.83 -22.49 -22.65
C ALA A 2 22.76 -23.51 -22.20
N PRO A 3 22.67 -24.69 -22.84
CA PRO A 3 21.71 -25.71 -22.44
C PRO A 3 22.08 -26.22 -21.05
N GLN A 4 21.18 -26.02 -20.08
CA GLN A 4 21.32 -26.62 -18.76
C GLN A 4 21.22 -28.14 -18.91
N SER A 5 22.35 -28.84 -18.83
CA SER A 5 22.35 -30.32 -18.80
C SER A 5 21.85 -30.75 -17.42
N TYR A 6 20.57 -31.09 -17.36
CA TYR A 6 19.97 -31.63 -16.17
C TYR A 6 20.35 -33.11 -15.99
N TYR A 7 20.49 -33.51 -14.72
CA TYR A 7 20.45 -34.90 -14.25
C TYR A 7 21.66 -35.80 -14.53
N LEU A 8 22.59 -35.84 -13.56
CA LEU A 8 23.34 -37.07 -13.30
C LEU A 8 22.72 -37.74 -12.05
N GLY A 9 21.85 -38.74 -12.26
CA GLY A 9 21.39 -39.66 -11.21
C GLY A 9 20.08 -39.32 -10.48
N GLY A 10 19.20 -38.50 -11.05
CA GLY A 10 17.84 -38.29 -10.49
C GLY A 10 17.78 -37.45 -9.21
N LYS A 11 18.74 -36.55 -9.00
CA LYS A 11 18.87 -35.71 -7.81
C LYS A 11 18.97 -34.24 -8.19
N ILE A 12 18.42 -33.37 -7.33
CA ILE A 12 18.60 -31.91 -7.40
C ILE A 12 20.05 -31.60 -7.01
N ARG A 13 20.76 -30.81 -7.82
CA ARG A 13 22.12 -30.36 -7.48
C ARG A 13 22.06 -29.15 -6.54
N ALA A 14 23.13 -28.94 -5.79
CA ALA A 14 23.32 -27.73 -4.97
C ALA A 14 23.08 -26.44 -5.78
N SER A 15 23.55 -26.37 -7.03
CA SER A 15 23.35 -25.23 -7.92
C SER A 15 21.89 -24.98 -8.28
N ASP A 16 21.11 -26.06 -8.48
CA ASP A 16 19.71 -25.94 -8.87
C ASP A 16 18.88 -25.43 -7.68
N PHE A 17 19.13 -25.98 -6.49
CA PHE A 17 18.53 -25.51 -5.24
C PHE A 17 18.86 -24.04 -4.95
N ASN A 18 20.11 -23.63 -5.12
CA ASN A 18 20.50 -22.23 -4.90
C ASN A 18 19.80 -21.29 -5.87
N GLY A 19 19.52 -21.72 -7.12
CA GLY A 19 18.69 -20.96 -8.05
C GLY A 19 17.26 -20.74 -7.54
N PHE A 20 16.61 -21.79 -7.02
CA PHE A 20 15.29 -21.66 -6.40
C PHE A 20 15.32 -20.78 -5.14
N ALA A 21 16.38 -20.91 -4.34
CA ALA A 21 16.57 -20.06 -3.17
C ALA A 21 16.72 -18.59 -3.58
N ASP A 22 17.52 -18.28 -4.61
CA ASP A 22 17.67 -16.91 -5.14
C ASP A 22 16.33 -16.33 -5.61
N ASP A 23 15.58 -17.11 -6.40
CA ASP A 23 14.30 -16.70 -6.97
C ASP A 23 13.25 -16.40 -5.88
N ILE A 24 13.18 -17.20 -4.81
CA ILE A 24 12.24 -16.95 -3.70
C ILE A 24 12.76 -15.88 -2.74
N ASN A 25 14.07 -15.83 -2.48
CA ASN A 25 14.67 -14.79 -1.63
C ASN A 25 14.54 -13.39 -2.24
N GLU A 26 14.42 -13.28 -3.57
CA GLU A 26 14.05 -12.02 -4.23
C GLU A 26 12.73 -11.46 -3.70
N ILE A 27 11.76 -12.35 -3.40
CA ILE A 27 10.42 -11.98 -2.94
C ILE A 27 10.38 -11.83 -1.42
N VAL A 28 10.80 -12.84 -0.67
CA VAL A 28 10.65 -12.84 0.80
C VAL A 28 11.73 -12.03 1.52
N GLY A 29 12.92 -11.90 0.93
CA GLY A 29 14.06 -11.22 1.54
C GLY A 29 14.01 -9.69 1.38
N ILE A 30 15.18 -9.05 1.44
CA ILE A 30 15.32 -7.58 1.33
C ILE A 30 14.92 -7.08 -0.08
N GLY A 31 15.25 -7.85 -1.13
CA GLY A 31 14.96 -7.49 -2.51
C GLY A 31 15.49 -6.10 -2.92
N ALA A 32 14.97 -5.60 -4.05
CA ALA A 32 15.24 -4.27 -4.58
C ALA A 32 14.08 -3.84 -5.50
N GLY A 33 13.89 -2.54 -5.68
CA GLY A 33 12.81 -2.01 -6.53
C GLY A 33 11.43 -2.49 -6.05
N ASP A 34 10.72 -3.21 -6.90
CA ASP A 34 9.37 -3.74 -6.66
C ASP A 34 9.36 -5.16 -6.07
N SER A 35 10.52 -5.66 -5.61
CA SER A 35 10.66 -6.97 -4.95
C SER A 35 11.17 -6.82 -3.51
N GLY A 36 10.87 -7.80 -2.66
CA GLY A 36 11.36 -7.91 -1.29
C GLY A 36 10.35 -7.51 -0.21
N TYR A 37 10.05 -8.44 0.69
CA TYR A 37 9.14 -8.27 1.83
C TYR A 37 9.85 -8.03 3.17
N GLY A 38 11.18 -8.19 3.23
CA GLY A 38 11.96 -7.99 4.45
C GLY A 38 11.80 -9.08 5.52
N GLN A 39 11.40 -10.29 5.13
CA GLN A 39 11.08 -11.40 6.03
C GLN A 39 12.30 -12.31 6.22
N ASN A 40 13.24 -11.89 7.08
CA ASN A 40 14.49 -12.61 7.32
C ASN A 40 14.29 -14.07 7.76
N GLN A 41 13.19 -14.37 8.45
CA GLN A 41 12.82 -15.72 8.89
C GLN A 41 12.47 -16.67 7.74
N LEU A 42 12.13 -16.13 6.56
CA LEU A 42 11.80 -16.91 5.36
C LEU A 42 12.98 -17.05 4.39
N VAL A 43 14.10 -16.38 4.65
CA VAL A 43 15.26 -16.39 3.75
C VAL A 43 15.93 -17.77 3.75
N ILE A 44 16.11 -18.33 2.56
CA ILE A 44 16.68 -19.65 2.33
C ILE A 44 18.20 -19.52 2.15
N PRO A 45 19.02 -20.16 2.99
CA PRO A 45 20.47 -20.12 2.85
C PRO A 45 20.93 -20.97 1.66
N HIS A 46 21.99 -20.51 1.00
CA HIS A 46 22.66 -21.29 -0.04
C HIS A 46 23.38 -22.50 0.54
N VAL A 47 23.47 -23.55 -0.27
CA VAL A 47 24.25 -24.75 0.03
C VAL A 47 25.54 -24.80 -0.79
N ALA A 48 26.60 -25.34 -0.19
CA ALA A 48 27.89 -25.49 -0.86
C ALA A 48 27.83 -26.50 -2.02
N SER A 49 28.67 -26.31 -3.03
CA SER A 49 28.80 -27.24 -4.16
C SER A 49 29.08 -28.67 -3.67
N GLY A 50 28.44 -29.66 -4.30
CA GLY A 50 28.54 -31.08 -3.92
C GLY A 50 27.65 -31.49 -2.74
N THR A 51 26.98 -30.55 -2.07
CA THR A 51 26.00 -30.87 -1.01
C THR A 51 24.83 -31.66 -1.59
N LYS A 52 24.44 -32.73 -0.90
CA LYS A 52 23.24 -33.50 -1.24
C LYS A 52 22.02 -32.78 -0.66
N ILE A 53 21.11 -32.37 -1.54
CA ILE A 53 19.82 -31.81 -1.13
C ILE A 53 19.01 -32.88 -0.39
N ASN A 54 18.41 -32.49 0.73
CA ASN A 54 17.71 -33.37 1.67
C ASN A 54 16.39 -32.71 2.10
N ALA A 55 15.64 -33.39 2.97
CA ALA A 55 14.35 -32.88 3.44
C ALA A 55 14.47 -31.53 4.16
N SER A 56 15.50 -31.28 4.96
CA SER A 56 15.63 -30.00 5.67
C SER A 56 15.85 -28.82 4.73
N HIS A 57 16.60 -28.99 3.64
CA HIS A 57 16.73 -27.94 2.62
C HIS A 57 15.38 -27.67 1.93
N MET A 58 14.64 -28.75 1.59
CA MET A 58 13.32 -28.61 0.97
C MET A 58 12.31 -27.97 1.91
N GLN A 59 12.37 -28.28 3.22
CA GLN A 59 11.51 -27.66 4.22
C GLN A 59 11.62 -26.14 4.19
N LEU A 60 12.83 -25.59 4.14
CA LEU A 60 13.05 -24.14 4.08
C LEU A 60 12.45 -23.54 2.80
N LEU A 61 12.68 -24.16 1.65
CA LEU A 61 12.14 -23.69 0.37
C LEU A 61 10.60 -23.74 0.33
N LEU A 62 10.00 -24.86 0.76
CA LEU A 62 8.55 -25.03 0.78
C LEU A 62 7.88 -24.07 1.76
N THR A 63 8.47 -23.85 2.94
CA THR A 63 7.95 -22.87 3.90
C THR A 63 7.98 -21.46 3.33
N ALA A 64 9.09 -21.02 2.73
CA ALA A 64 9.18 -19.69 2.13
C ALA A 64 8.18 -19.52 0.96
N LEU A 65 8.08 -20.54 0.09
CA LEU A 65 7.15 -20.57 -1.03
C LEU A 65 5.69 -20.51 -0.55
N LYS A 66 5.33 -21.28 0.47
CA LYS A 66 3.99 -21.31 1.09
C LYS A 66 3.60 -19.92 1.61
N PHE A 67 4.45 -19.29 2.42
CA PHE A 67 4.12 -18.00 3.03
C PHE A 67 4.15 -16.84 2.03
N ALA A 68 5.04 -16.87 1.05
CA ALA A 68 5.00 -15.92 -0.06
C ALA A 68 3.71 -16.07 -0.89
N GLY A 69 3.35 -17.31 -1.25
CA GLY A 69 2.15 -17.60 -2.01
C GLY A 69 0.87 -17.25 -1.26
N ARG A 70 0.77 -17.63 0.02
CA ARG A 70 -0.33 -17.28 0.91
C ARG A 70 -0.50 -15.77 1.04
N HIS A 71 0.58 -15.02 1.26
CA HIS A 71 0.54 -13.56 1.33
C HIS A 71 -0.06 -12.97 0.06
N GLN A 72 0.35 -13.46 -1.11
CA GLN A 72 -0.08 -12.95 -2.42
C GLN A 72 -1.47 -13.44 -2.87
N GLY A 73 -2.03 -14.46 -2.21
CA GLY A 73 -3.18 -15.21 -2.75
C GLY A 73 -2.82 -16.10 -3.96
N THR A 74 -1.55 -16.45 -4.12
CA THR A 74 -1.06 -17.34 -5.19
C THR A 74 -1.31 -18.81 -4.83
N THR A 75 -1.97 -19.55 -5.72
CA THR A 75 -2.11 -21.01 -5.58
C THR A 75 -0.76 -21.70 -5.72
N ILE A 76 -0.41 -22.54 -4.73
CA ILE A 76 0.81 -23.36 -4.71
C ILE A 76 0.41 -24.83 -4.90
N ASN A 77 1.08 -25.53 -5.83
CA ASN A 77 0.83 -26.94 -6.12
C ASN A 77 1.92 -27.86 -5.53
N SER A 78 3.00 -27.29 -5.04
CA SER A 78 4.04 -27.97 -4.28
C SER A 78 3.51 -28.32 -2.88
N PRO A 79 4.01 -29.40 -2.26
CA PRO A 79 3.61 -29.78 -0.90
C PRO A 79 3.84 -28.63 0.10
N GLU A 80 2.99 -28.51 1.11
CA GLU A 80 3.09 -27.40 2.07
C GLU A 80 4.37 -27.45 2.91
N ASP A 81 4.80 -28.65 3.27
CA ASP A 81 6.00 -28.93 4.04
C ASP A 81 6.50 -30.37 3.78
N THR A 82 7.45 -30.84 4.58
CA THR A 82 8.01 -32.19 4.45
C THR A 82 7.18 -33.31 5.10
N ASN A 83 6.11 -32.97 5.82
CA ASN A 83 5.13 -33.91 6.40
C ASN A 83 3.90 -34.11 5.52
N ASP A 84 3.72 -33.26 4.50
CA ASP A 84 2.66 -33.36 3.51
C ASP A 84 2.65 -34.76 2.84
N PRO A 85 1.48 -35.42 2.68
CA PRO A 85 1.38 -36.72 2.03
C PRO A 85 1.93 -36.78 0.59
N GLU A 86 1.95 -35.65 -0.11
CA GLU A 86 2.48 -35.53 -1.48
C GLU A 86 4.01 -35.31 -1.48
N PHE A 87 4.62 -35.06 -0.31
CA PHE A 87 6.07 -34.95 -0.21
C PHE A 87 6.75 -36.30 -0.50
N PRO A 88 7.65 -36.36 -1.50
CA PRO A 88 8.20 -37.63 -1.96
C PRO A 88 9.19 -38.24 -0.96
N SER A 89 9.26 -39.57 -0.95
CA SER A 89 10.22 -40.31 -0.13
C SER A 89 11.68 -39.94 -0.43
N ALA A 90 12.57 -40.18 0.53
CA ALA A 90 14.00 -39.90 0.39
C ALA A 90 14.58 -40.51 -0.90
N GLY A 91 15.33 -39.70 -1.65
CA GLY A 91 15.88 -40.06 -2.96
C GLY A 91 14.95 -39.83 -4.15
N GLN A 92 13.70 -39.38 -3.93
CA GLN A 92 12.74 -39.04 -4.99
C GLN A 92 12.40 -37.54 -5.05
N ILE A 93 13.16 -36.68 -4.36
CA ILE A 93 12.93 -35.23 -4.27
C ILE A 93 12.81 -34.55 -5.65
N ILE A 94 13.48 -35.09 -6.67
CA ILE A 94 13.38 -34.64 -8.06
C ILE A 94 11.94 -34.56 -8.59
N LYS A 95 11.01 -35.34 -8.04
CA LYS A 95 9.59 -35.32 -8.43
C LYS A 95 8.89 -33.99 -8.14
N LEU A 96 9.43 -33.17 -7.23
CA LEU A 96 8.87 -31.86 -6.90
C LEU A 96 9.19 -30.79 -7.94
N LEU A 97 10.23 -30.97 -8.76
CA LEU A 97 10.74 -29.93 -9.65
C LEU A 97 9.67 -29.29 -10.55
N PRO A 98 8.77 -30.05 -11.21
CA PRO A 98 7.79 -29.43 -12.09
C PRO A 98 6.86 -28.44 -11.37
N ASN A 99 6.39 -28.78 -10.17
CA ASN A 99 5.51 -27.90 -9.39
C ASN A 99 6.32 -26.73 -8.79
N LEU A 100 7.53 -26.98 -8.28
CA LEU A 100 8.38 -25.94 -7.72
C LEU A 100 8.71 -24.85 -8.74
N GLU A 101 9.10 -25.22 -9.96
CA GLU A 101 9.44 -24.26 -11.01
C GLU A 101 8.23 -23.38 -11.38
N VAL A 102 7.04 -23.99 -11.48
CA VAL A 102 5.79 -23.28 -11.78
C VAL A 102 5.39 -22.36 -10.62
N ASP A 103 5.38 -22.87 -9.39
CA ASP A 103 4.94 -22.12 -8.22
C ASP A 103 5.89 -20.94 -7.93
N ILE A 104 7.21 -21.14 -8.02
CA ILE A 104 8.21 -20.07 -7.87
C ILE A 104 7.99 -19.00 -8.95
N THR A 105 7.76 -19.41 -10.21
CA THR A 105 7.48 -18.48 -11.30
C THR A 105 6.22 -17.65 -11.03
N ASN A 106 5.15 -18.29 -10.56
CA ASN A 106 3.89 -17.62 -10.22
C ASN A 106 4.07 -16.66 -9.04
N VAL A 107 4.77 -17.07 -7.98
CA VAL A 107 5.04 -16.21 -6.82
C VAL A 107 5.85 -14.98 -7.22
N ARG A 108 6.83 -15.13 -8.12
CA ARG A 108 7.59 -13.98 -8.63
C ARG A 108 6.75 -13.06 -9.51
N ALA A 109 5.89 -13.62 -10.35
CA ALA A 109 4.98 -12.85 -11.21
C ALA A 109 3.92 -12.07 -10.39
N ASN A 110 3.50 -12.61 -9.25
CA ASN A 110 2.49 -12.04 -8.36
C ASN A 110 3.08 -11.14 -7.26
N LYS A 111 4.33 -10.69 -7.38
CA LYS A 111 4.85 -9.64 -6.49
C LYS A 111 3.93 -8.41 -6.50
N LEU A 112 3.91 -7.67 -5.38
CA LEU A 112 2.97 -6.56 -5.10
C LEU A 112 1.50 -6.97 -4.89
N ASN A 113 1.09 -8.21 -5.23
CA ASN A 113 -0.23 -8.71 -4.87
C ASN A 113 -0.31 -9.07 -3.38
N PHE A 114 -1.54 -9.11 -2.88
CA PHE A 114 -1.85 -9.54 -1.53
C PHE A 114 -3.21 -10.23 -1.48
N ASP A 115 -3.38 -11.13 -0.52
CA ASP A 115 -4.67 -11.61 -0.03
C ASP A 115 -5.08 -10.75 1.16
N ILE A 116 -6.30 -10.20 1.10
CA ILE A 116 -6.85 -9.34 2.15
C ILE A 116 -6.93 -10.04 3.51
N ALA A 117 -7.03 -11.38 3.54
CA ALA A 117 -7.02 -12.14 4.78
C ALA A 117 -5.66 -12.11 5.51
N GLN A 118 -4.59 -11.70 4.83
CA GLN A 118 -3.23 -11.55 5.38
C GLN A 118 -2.88 -10.09 5.69
N MET A 119 -3.85 -9.19 5.58
CA MET A 119 -3.67 -7.76 5.79
C MET A 119 -4.51 -7.26 6.98
N THR A 120 -3.99 -6.28 7.70
CA THR A 120 -4.72 -5.56 8.74
C THR A 120 -4.91 -4.11 8.33
N ALA A 121 -6.15 -3.62 8.44
CA ALA A 121 -6.46 -2.20 8.33
C ALA A 121 -6.30 -1.55 9.71
N GLU A 122 -5.56 -0.44 9.77
CA GLU A 122 -5.43 0.39 10.97
C GLU A 122 -5.98 1.78 10.68
N SER A 123 -7.08 2.12 11.35
CA SER A 123 -7.74 3.41 11.19
C SER A 123 -7.32 4.42 12.25
N ASN A 124 -7.45 5.69 11.90
CA ASN A 124 -7.18 6.84 12.73
C ASN A 124 -5.79 6.82 13.36
N LYS A 125 -4.78 6.55 12.52
CA LYS A 125 -3.37 6.65 12.94
C LYS A 125 -3.03 8.07 13.35
N ILE A 126 -3.63 9.04 12.69
CA ILE A 126 -3.59 10.46 13.03
C ILE A 126 -4.78 11.17 12.37
N SER A 127 -5.31 12.21 13.02
CA SER A 127 -6.38 13.03 12.46
C SER A 127 -6.25 14.50 12.88
N SER A 128 -6.83 15.37 12.07
CA SER A 128 -7.00 16.79 12.37
C SER A 128 -8.43 17.18 12.01
N SER A 129 -9.04 18.03 12.83
CA SER A 129 -10.43 18.46 12.66
C SER A 129 -10.59 19.94 13.00
N LYS A 130 -11.42 20.64 12.22
CA LYS A 130 -11.75 22.04 12.45
C LYS A 130 -13.18 22.35 12.04
N THR A 131 -13.87 23.07 12.92
CA THR A 131 -15.20 23.60 12.64
C THR A 131 -15.07 24.99 12.02
N PHE A 132 -15.70 25.16 10.87
CA PHE A 132 -15.87 26.44 10.18
C PHE A 132 -17.30 26.92 10.39
N ASP A 133 -17.40 28.16 10.85
CA ASP A 133 -18.64 28.85 11.16
C ASP A 133 -19.25 29.46 9.89
N VAL A 134 -20.56 29.70 9.98
CA VAL A 134 -21.25 30.58 9.03
C VAL A 134 -20.60 31.98 9.09
N PRO A 135 -20.17 32.58 7.96
CA PRO A 135 -19.59 33.92 7.96
C PRO A 135 -20.55 34.96 8.54
N GLY A 136 -20.09 35.75 9.51
CA GLY A 136 -20.90 36.77 10.15
C GLY A 136 -20.30 37.30 11.46
N ALA A 137 -21.01 38.21 12.11
CA ALA A 137 -20.60 38.74 13.41
C ALA A 137 -20.61 37.61 14.45
N GLY A 138 -19.43 37.29 15.01
CA GLY A 138 -19.26 36.20 15.99
C GLY A 138 -18.69 34.90 15.43
N ALA A 139 -18.45 34.82 14.11
CA ALA A 139 -17.71 33.70 13.52
C ALA A 139 -16.26 33.69 14.02
N VAL A 140 -15.81 32.53 14.51
CA VAL A 140 -14.46 32.33 15.04
C VAL A 140 -13.53 31.82 13.94
N HIS A 141 -14.02 30.89 13.13
CA HIS A 141 -13.26 30.32 12.02
C HIS A 141 -14.09 30.36 10.74
N THR A 142 -13.59 31.02 9.70
CA THR A 142 -14.26 31.06 8.39
C THR A 142 -13.31 30.50 7.33
N TRP A 143 -13.85 29.65 6.46
CA TRP A 143 -13.11 29.09 5.34
C TRP A 143 -13.06 30.16 4.24
N SER A 144 -11.97 30.93 4.18
CA SER A 144 -11.90 32.16 3.38
C SER A 144 -10.95 32.12 2.18
N SER A 145 -10.33 30.97 1.90
CA SER A 145 -9.63 30.67 0.64
C SER A 145 -9.12 29.23 0.66
N ASN A 146 -7.94 29.00 1.20
CA ASN A 146 -7.29 27.69 1.23
C ASN A 146 -7.17 27.21 2.67
N VAL A 147 -7.67 26.00 2.92
CA VAL A 147 -7.39 25.26 4.14
C VAL A 147 -6.35 24.21 3.79
N ASN A 148 -5.35 24.00 4.64
CA ASN A 148 -4.31 23.01 4.41
C ASN A 148 -4.09 22.11 5.62
N TYR A 149 -3.60 20.90 5.34
CA TYR A 149 -3.18 19.96 6.35
C TYR A 149 -1.94 19.21 5.86
N GLU A 150 -0.89 19.19 6.67
CA GLU A 150 0.36 18.49 6.35
C GLU A 150 0.72 17.47 7.43
N VAL A 151 1.10 16.27 6.99
CA VAL A 151 1.34 15.12 7.86
C VAL A 151 2.50 14.30 7.31
N SER A 152 3.30 13.75 8.20
CA SER A 152 4.40 12.85 7.86
C SER A 152 4.09 11.42 8.30
N VAL A 153 4.35 10.46 7.42
CA VAL A 153 4.34 9.02 7.69
C VAL A 153 5.78 8.54 7.73
N ILE A 154 6.20 8.00 8.87
CA ILE A 154 7.60 7.74 9.19
C ILE A 154 7.81 6.23 9.37
N PHE A 155 8.67 5.68 8.53
CA PHE A 155 9.13 4.28 8.56
C PHE A 155 10.45 4.18 9.33
N ALA A 156 10.85 2.97 9.71
CA ALA A 156 12.11 2.74 10.40
C ALA A 156 13.32 3.19 9.55
N ASP A 157 13.31 2.81 8.27
CA ASP A 157 14.32 3.15 7.28
C ASP A 157 13.72 3.06 5.85
N GLU A 158 14.58 3.20 4.84
CA GLU A 158 14.18 3.11 3.43
C GLU A 158 13.69 1.71 3.03
N ASP A 159 14.29 0.66 3.58
CA ASP A 159 13.93 -0.73 3.29
C ASP A 159 12.55 -1.03 3.89
N ALA A 160 12.27 -0.64 5.12
CA ALA A 160 10.97 -0.78 5.76
C ALA A 160 9.86 -0.07 4.97
N ARG A 161 10.12 1.14 4.46
CA ARG A 161 9.19 1.85 3.56
C ARG A 161 8.95 1.06 2.27
N ARG A 162 10.01 0.56 1.64
CA ARG A 162 9.90 -0.23 0.41
C ARG A 162 9.11 -1.52 0.64
N HIS A 163 9.43 -2.27 1.69
CA HIS A 163 8.76 -3.52 2.04
C HIS A 163 7.28 -3.31 2.31
N PHE A 164 6.90 -2.22 2.97
CA PHE A 164 5.49 -1.84 3.16
C PHE A 164 4.74 -1.85 1.82
N PHE A 165 5.22 -1.09 0.82
CA PHE A 165 4.55 -1.06 -0.48
C PHE A 165 4.72 -2.35 -1.28
N ASN A 166 5.85 -3.05 -1.15
CA ASN A 166 6.12 -4.29 -1.89
C ASN A 166 5.23 -5.46 -1.43
N THR A 167 4.78 -5.45 -0.17
CA THR A 167 3.78 -6.41 0.33
C THR A 167 2.34 -6.01 -0.03
N GLY A 168 2.13 -4.98 -0.87
CA GLY A 168 0.80 -4.53 -1.27
C GLY A 168 0.09 -3.65 -0.24
N SER A 169 0.80 -3.17 0.79
CA SER A 169 0.25 -2.23 1.76
C SER A 169 -0.05 -0.87 1.11
N ASP A 170 -1.01 -0.12 1.67
CA ASP A 170 -1.40 1.20 1.18
C ASP A 170 -1.56 2.21 2.33
N LEU A 171 -1.31 3.48 2.02
CA LEU A 171 -1.62 4.61 2.90
C LEU A 171 -2.95 5.21 2.48
N ARG A 172 -3.80 5.53 3.45
CA ARG A 172 -5.20 5.91 3.22
C ARG A 172 -5.48 7.28 3.80
N ILE A 173 -6.15 8.12 3.03
CA ILE A 173 -6.63 9.43 3.45
C ILE A 173 -8.16 9.40 3.38
N ASP A 174 -8.80 9.62 4.52
CA ASP A 174 -10.24 9.79 4.64
C ASP A 174 -10.54 11.24 5.03
N THR A 175 -11.40 11.90 4.28
CA THR A 175 -11.79 13.29 4.52
C THR A 175 -13.30 13.38 4.58
N SER A 176 -13.81 14.18 5.52
CA SER A 176 -15.25 14.43 5.63
C SER A 176 -15.56 15.87 6.03
N LEU A 177 -16.73 16.35 5.59
CA LEU A 177 -17.33 17.60 6.05
C LEU A 177 -18.71 17.28 6.64
N THR A 178 -18.86 17.50 7.94
CA THR A 178 -20.08 17.17 8.70
C THR A 178 -20.72 18.44 9.28
N GLY A 179 -21.97 18.35 9.77
CA GLY A 179 -22.68 19.52 10.31
C GLY A 179 -23.07 20.55 9.25
N VAL A 180 -23.17 20.13 7.99
CA VAL A 180 -23.56 20.97 6.85
C VAL A 180 -25.06 21.27 6.86
N ASP A 181 -25.42 22.54 6.68
CA ASP A 181 -26.79 22.96 6.41
C ASP A 181 -27.12 22.77 4.92
N ALA A 182 -28.13 21.96 4.63
CA ALA A 182 -28.54 21.58 3.28
C ALA A 182 -29.01 22.76 2.40
N SER A 183 -29.33 23.92 2.99
CA SER A 183 -29.68 25.13 2.24
C SER A 183 -28.44 25.83 1.63
N HIS A 184 -27.24 25.53 2.12
CA HIS A 184 -25.98 26.13 1.69
C HIS A 184 -25.25 25.22 0.69
N LYS A 185 -25.55 25.44 -0.59
CA LYS A 185 -25.14 24.56 -1.69
C LYS A 185 -23.63 24.36 -1.80
N GLN A 186 -22.82 25.37 -1.51
CA GLN A 186 -21.36 25.23 -1.53
C GLN A 186 -20.85 24.26 -0.44
N SER A 187 -21.39 24.32 0.78
CA SER A 187 -21.06 23.37 1.85
C SER A 187 -21.51 21.95 1.50
N VAL A 188 -22.70 21.82 0.90
CA VAL A 188 -23.24 20.54 0.41
C VAL A 188 -22.37 19.95 -0.70
N ASP A 189 -21.84 20.78 -1.59
CA ASP A 189 -20.94 20.36 -2.67
C ASP A 189 -19.65 19.76 -2.11
N TRP A 190 -19.00 20.42 -1.15
CA TRP A 190 -17.82 19.87 -0.45
C TRP A 190 -18.11 18.55 0.25
N GLN A 191 -19.22 18.46 0.99
CA GLN A 191 -19.63 17.22 1.66
C GLN A 191 -19.86 16.09 0.65
N THR A 192 -20.57 16.38 -0.45
CA THR A 192 -20.86 15.41 -1.51
C THR A 192 -19.58 14.97 -2.22
N MET A 193 -18.67 15.91 -2.49
CA MET A 193 -17.38 15.61 -3.10
C MET A 193 -16.58 14.63 -2.23
N PHE A 194 -16.44 14.88 -0.93
CA PHE A 194 -15.74 13.97 -0.02
C PHE A 194 -16.42 12.60 0.07
N SER A 195 -17.75 12.56 0.17
CA SER A 195 -18.51 11.31 0.13
C SER A 195 -18.28 10.51 -1.16
N ASN A 196 -18.16 11.18 -2.30
CA ASN A 196 -17.92 10.53 -3.60
C ASN A 196 -16.47 10.07 -3.76
N ILE A 197 -15.51 10.77 -3.16
CA ILE A 197 -14.10 10.34 -3.14
C ILE A 197 -13.99 9.05 -2.31
N GLY A 198 -14.64 9.02 -1.14
CA GLY A 198 -14.42 7.99 -0.15
C GLY A 198 -12.97 8.04 0.34
N ILE A 199 -12.34 6.87 0.47
CA ILE A 199 -10.93 6.77 0.88
C ILE A 199 -10.04 6.97 -0.35
N LEU A 200 -9.10 7.92 -0.26
CA LEU A 200 -8.00 8.05 -1.20
C LEU A 200 -6.85 7.13 -0.77
N LYS A 201 -6.35 6.30 -1.69
CA LYS A 201 -5.30 5.30 -1.41
C LYS A 201 -4.04 5.64 -2.19
N LEU A 202 -2.91 5.70 -1.50
CA LEU A 202 -1.57 5.67 -2.09
C LEU A 202 -1.01 4.24 -1.97
N SER A 203 -0.92 3.54 -3.09
CA SER A 203 -0.30 2.21 -3.21
C SER A 203 1.07 2.30 -3.90
N HIS A 204 1.70 1.15 -4.18
CA HIS A 204 3.02 1.09 -4.81
C HIS A 204 3.12 1.91 -6.11
N ASN A 205 2.16 1.75 -7.03
CA ASN A 205 2.21 2.36 -8.37
C ASN A 205 1.11 3.38 -8.67
N LEU A 206 0.08 3.47 -7.84
CA LEU A 206 -1.11 4.27 -8.12
C LEU A 206 -1.58 5.01 -6.86
N THR A 207 -2.06 6.23 -7.07
CA THR A 207 -2.89 6.95 -6.11
C THR A 207 -4.30 7.09 -6.69
N GLU A 208 -5.31 6.56 -6.00
CA GLU A 208 -6.70 6.57 -6.50
C GLU A 208 -7.76 6.64 -5.39
N ALA A 209 -8.91 7.21 -5.75
CA ALA A 209 -10.07 7.30 -4.86
C ALA A 209 -10.92 6.03 -4.94
N ALA A 210 -11.33 5.49 -3.80
CA ALA A 210 -12.18 4.30 -3.73
C ALA A 210 -13.52 4.46 -4.46
N GLY A 211 -14.05 5.69 -4.53
CA GLY A 211 -15.27 6.00 -5.27
C GLY A 211 -15.08 6.17 -6.79
N GLY A 212 -13.85 6.03 -7.31
CA GLY A 212 -13.58 6.08 -8.76
C GLY A 212 -13.78 7.46 -9.38
N VAL A 213 -13.64 8.53 -8.61
CA VAL A 213 -13.76 9.92 -9.05
C VAL A 213 -12.42 10.65 -8.96
N GLY A 214 -12.32 11.80 -9.63
CA GLY A 214 -11.13 12.64 -9.62
C GLY A 214 -10.09 12.18 -10.64
N THR A 215 -8.92 12.80 -10.59
CA THR A 215 -7.78 12.47 -11.45
C THR A 215 -6.75 11.71 -10.62
N PRO A 216 -6.58 10.39 -10.83
CA PRO A 216 -5.52 9.62 -10.18
C PRO A 216 -4.15 9.97 -10.72
N ALA A 217 -3.09 9.64 -9.97
CA ALA A 217 -1.71 9.82 -10.41
C ALA A 217 -0.82 8.65 -9.95
N GLY A 218 0.50 8.78 -10.14
CA GLY A 218 1.47 7.77 -9.71
C GLY A 218 1.43 7.50 -8.20
N GLY A 219 1.85 6.29 -7.82
CA GLY A 219 1.94 5.85 -6.42
C GLY A 219 3.27 6.21 -5.78
N PHE A 220 3.62 5.46 -4.73
CA PHE A 220 4.89 5.58 -4.01
C PHE A 220 6.11 5.68 -4.93
N THR A 221 6.19 4.84 -5.97
CA THR A 221 7.34 4.80 -6.89
C THR A 221 7.52 6.06 -7.74
N SER A 222 6.51 6.93 -7.80
CA SER A 222 6.58 8.21 -8.52
C SER A 222 7.09 9.37 -7.67
N LEU A 223 7.21 9.16 -6.34
CA LEU A 223 7.57 10.22 -5.41
C LEU A 223 9.06 10.56 -5.49
N THR A 224 9.35 11.85 -5.31
CA THR A 224 10.71 12.40 -5.23
C THR A 224 10.83 13.27 -3.97
N SER A 225 11.96 13.96 -3.79
CA SER A 225 12.16 14.88 -2.65
C SER A 225 11.33 16.17 -2.72
N THR A 226 10.55 16.37 -3.80
CA THR A 226 9.70 17.54 -3.98
C THR A 226 8.23 17.13 -3.99
N TYR A 227 7.35 17.98 -3.45
CA TYR A 227 5.90 17.73 -3.51
C TYR A 227 5.45 17.60 -4.97
N ALA A 228 4.89 16.43 -5.28
CA ALA A 228 4.19 16.17 -6.52
C ALA A 228 2.70 16.02 -6.20
N LYS A 229 1.85 16.57 -7.07
CA LYS A 229 0.41 16.34 -6.99
C LYS A 229 0.14 14.88 -7.32
N ILE A 230 -0.46 14.15 -6.39
CA ILE A 230 -0.78 12.73 -6.52
C ILE A 230 -2.28 12.47 -6.69
N TYR A 231 -3.11 13.49 -6.49
CA TYR A 231 -4.55 13.40 -6.71
C TYR A 231 -5.17 14.79 -6.81
N GLU A 232 -6.22 14.92 -7.61
CA GLU A 232 -7.10 16.08 -7.59
C GLU A 232 -8.56 15.72 -7.84
N LYS A 233 -9.47 16.47 -7.20
CA LYS A 233 -10.89 16.45 -7.51
C LYS A 233 -11.44 17.86 -7.44
N SER A 234 -12.02 18.33 -8.55
CA SER A 234 -12.75 19.59 -8.59
C SER A 234 -14.14 19.45 -7.98
N GLY A 235 -14.66 20.52 -7.41
CA GLY A 235 -16.05 20.62 -6.95
C GLY A 235 -17.07 20.63 -8.09
N GLY A 236 -18.33 20.75 -7.73
CA GLY A 236 -19.46 20.78 -8.66
C GLY A 236 -20.02 19.40 -9.04
N ASP A 237 -21.28 19.42 -9.47
CA ASP A 237 -22.07 18.25 -9.86
C ASP A 237 -21.98 17.87 -11.36
N GLY A 238 -21.05 18.51 -12.09
CA GLY A 238 -20.85 18.31 -13.53
C GLY A 238 -21.99 18.83 -14.43
N SER A 239 -23.07 19.37 -13.87
CA SER A 239 -24.29 19.73 -14.61
C SER A 239 -24.51 21.25 -14.69
N SER A 240 -24.10 21.98 -13.65
CA SER A 240 -24.43 23.40 -13.48
C SER A 240 -23.23 24.35 -13.54
N GLY A 241 -22.00 23.83 -13.51
CA GLY A 241 -20.75 24.61 -13.53
C GLY A 241 -20.42 25.34 -12.21
N TYR A 242 -21.35 25.41 -11.26
CA TYR A 242 -21.11 25.97 -9.93
C TYR A 242 -20.06 25.16 -9.17
N TYR A 243 -19.23 25.86 -8.39
CA TYR A 243 -18.18 25.29 -7.53
C TYR A 243 -17.08 24.48 -8.23
N THR A 244 -17.08 24.40 -9.57
CA THR A 244 -16.07 23.68 -10.36
C THR A 244 -14.65 24.24 -10.20
N ASN A 245 -14.52 25.49 -9.74
CA ASN A 245 -13.23 26.08 -9.40
C ASN A 245 -12.68 25.61 -8.06
N ASN A 246 -13.52 25.07 -7.16
CA ASN A 246 -13.06 24.51 -5.90
C ASN A 246 -12.27 23.24 -6.18
N GLN A 247 -11.18 23.01 -5.46
CA GLN A 247 -10.32 21.85 -5.66
C GLN A 247 -9.95 21.21 -4.33
N PHE A 248 -10.05 19.89 -4.26
CA PHE A 248 -9.32 19.09 -3.31
C PHE A 248 -8.09 18.51 -4.01
N GLU A 249 -6.90 18.92 -3.56
CA GLU A 249 -5.63 18.48 -4.12
C GLU A 249 -4.80 17.80 -3.04
N VAL A 250 -4.20 16.66 -3.39
CA VAL A 250 -3.29 15.94 -2.49
C VAL A 250 -1.93 15.85 -3.15
N TYR A 251 -0.92 16.25 -2.39
CA TYR A 251 0.47 16.22 -2.76
C TYR A 251 1.22 15.28 -1.84
N ALA A 252 2.26 14.63 -2.36
CA ALA A 252 3.19 13.85 -1.56
C ALA A 252 4.64 14.04 -2.00
N ARG A 253 5.57 13.79 -1.08
CA ARG A 253 7.01 13.71 -1.35
C ARG A 253 7.68 12.70 -0.44
N LEU A 254 8.84 12.21 -0.86
CA LEU A 254 9.79 11.55 0.02
C LEU A 254 10.48 12.61 0.89
N ASN A 255 10.51 12.39 2.19
CA ASN A 255 11.21 13.23 3.15
C ASN A 255 12.35 12.43 3.78
N GLY A 256 13.58 12.74 3.37
CA GLY A 256 14.75 11.92 3.67
C GLY A 256 14.58 10.48 3.16
N ASN A 257 15.19 9.53 3.88
CA ASN A 257 15.27 8.14 3.44
C ASN A 257 14.07 7.30 3.91
N ASN A 258 13.34 7.74 4.93
CA ASN A 258 12.40 6.89 5.65
C ASN A 258 10.99 7.47 5.81
N ALA A 259 10.69 8.66 5.27
CA ALA A 259 9.37 9.27 5.45
C ALA A 259 8.69 9.65 4.14
N ILE A 260 7.36 9.77 4.19
CA ILE A 260 6.51 10.35 3.15
C ILE A 260 5.72 11.48 3.82
N ASP A 261 5.87 12.69 3.30
CA ASP A 261 5.04 13.82 3.72
C ASP A 261 3.86 13.95 2.75
N PHE A 262 2.65 14.10 3.29
CA PHE A 262 1.47 14.50 2.55
C PHE A 262 1.14 15.96 2.83
N LYS A 263 0.66 16.65 1.80
CA LYS A 263 0.04 17.96 1.89
C LYS A 263 -1.31 17.92 1.21
N LEU A 264 -2.35 18.22 1.96
CA LEU A 264 -3.72 18.27 1.48
C LEU A 264 -4.12 19.74 1.41
N ASP A 265 -4.50 20.19 0.22
CA ASP A 265 -4.99 21.54 -0.02
C ASP A 265 -6.49 21.49 -0.36
N PHE A 266 -7.28 22.24 0.40
CA PHE A 266 -8.69 22.45 0.17
C PHE A 266 -8.93 23.88 -0.29
N ILE A 267 -9.01 24.03 -1.61
CA ILE A 267 -9.01 25.32 -2.31
C ILE A 267 -10.46 25.72 -2.57
N ASP A 268 -10.93 26.76 -1.86
CA ASP A 268 -12.17 27.45 -2.18
C ASP A 268 -11.85 28.63 -3.12
N ALA A 269 -12.11 28.43 -4.40
CA ALA A 269 -11.91 29.44 -5.45
C ALA A 269 -13.23 29.84 -6.11
N TYR A 270 -14.36 29.49 -5.50
CA TYR A 270 -15.65 29.97 -5.94
C TYR A 270 -15.85 31.41 -5.47
N THR A 271 -15.88 32.34 -6.43
CA THR A 271 -16.21 33.73 -6.13
C THR A 271 -17.71 33.85 -5.93
N THR A 272 -18.13 34.26 -4.74
CA THR A 272 -19.54 34.57 -4.46
C THR A 272 -20.04 35.60 -5.46
N SER A 273 -21.12 35.27 -6.18
CA SER A 273 -21.76 36.25 -7.05
C SER A 273 -22.41 37.33 -6.19
N THR A 274 -22.44 38.58 -6.66
CA THR A 274 -23.10 39.70 -5.95
C THR A 274 -24.61 39.48 -5.73
N PHE A 275 -25.19 38.43 -6.31
CA PHE A 275 -26.60 38.06 -6.20
C PHE A 275 -26.87 36.94 -5.18
N ASN A 276 -25.85 36.17 -4.77
CA ASN A 276 -25.97 35.05 -3.83
C ASN A 276 -25.00 35.23 -2.65
N LEU A 277 -25.42 35.98 -1.63
CA LEU A 277 -24.67 36.19 -0.37
C LEU A 277 -24.66 34.95 0.56
N THR A 278 -25.04 33.78 0.04
CA THR A 278 -25.25 32.53 0.82
C THR A 278 -24.25 31.43 0.47
N ASP A 279 -23.32 31.68 -0.45
CA ASP A 279 -22.29 30.70 -0.81
C ASP A 279 -21.11 30.83 0.17
N TYR A 280 -20.94 29.81 1.00
CA TYR A 280 -19.82 29.66 1.93
C TYR A 280 -19.65 28.18 2.31
N VAL A 281 -18.50 27.86 2.92
CA VAL A 281 -18.21 26.55 3.50
C VAL A 281 -18.30 26.63 5.02
N ALA A 282 -19.25 25.90 5.61
CA ALA A 282 -19.39 25.74 7.05
C ALA A 282 -19.64 24.27 7.41
N GLY A 283 -19.29 23.92 8.64
CA GLY A 283 -19.31 22.56 9.15
C GLY A 283 -17.96 22.15 9.71
N THR A 284 -17.85 20.89 10.12
CA THR A 284 -16.62 20.32 10.69
C THR A 284 -15.89 19.51 9.64
N LEU A 285 -14.77 20.06 9.14
CA LEU A 285 -13.83 19.36 8.28
C LEU A 285 -12.98 18.45 9.15
N THR A 286 -12.88 17.17 8.78
CA THR A 286 -11.99 16.20 9.43
C THR A 286 -11.18 15.49 8.37
N VAL A 287 -9.87 15.42 8.58
CA VAL A 287 -8.96 14.57 7.81
C VAL A 287 -8.38 13.53 8.73
N GLN A 288 -8.41 12.28 8.30
CA GLN A 288 -7.85 11.14 8.99
C GLN A 288 -6.92 10.37 8.06
N LEU A 289 -5.77 9.94 8.59
CA LEU A 289 -4.90 9.00 7.90
C LEU A 289 -4.99 7.62 8.54
N ASP A 290 -5.10 6.65 7.64
CA ASP A 290 -5.28 5.22 7.88
C ASP A 290 -4.21 4.46 7.10
N LEU A 291 -4.13 3.15 7.30
CA LEU A 291 -3.32 2.27 6.46
C LEU A 291 -3.95 0.88 6.32
N LEU A 292 -3.57 0.17 5.28
CA LEU A 292 -3.65 -1.28 5.20
C LEU A 292 -2.23 -1.82 5.14
N ARG A 293 -1.87 -2.78 5.98
CA ARG A 293 -0.52 -3.40 5.98
C ARG A 293 -0.57 -4.92 6.05
N ALA A 294 0.49 -5.57 5.57
CA ALA A 294 0.69 -7.00 5.77
C ALA A 294 0.89 -7.31 7.26
N ASP A 295 0.15 -8.30 7.76
CA ASP A 295 0.07 -8.65 9.18
C ASP A 295 -0.41 -10.10 9.37
N ASP A 296 0.19 -11.05 8.65
CA ASP A 296 -0.12 -12.48 8.80
C ASP A 296 0.43 -13.02 10.12
N GLN A 297 -0.43 -13.11 11.14
CA GLN A 297 -0.09 -13.59 12.48
C GLN A 297 -0.19 -15.12 12.61
N ASP A 298 0.24 -15.85 11.57
CA ASP A 298 0.30 -17.32 11.61
C ASP A 298 1.06 -17.82 12.86
N ALA A 299 0.52 -18.86 13.51
CA ALA A 299 1.04 -19.35 14.77
C ALA A 299 2.50 -19.86 14.70
N SER A 300 3.00 -20.18 13.50
CA SER A 300 4.39 -20.56 13.29
C SER A 300 5.38 -19.39 13.36
N GLY A 301 4.88 -18.15 13.29
CA GLY A 301 5.70 -16.93 13.22
C GLY A 301 6.34 -16.68 11.85
N ASN A 302 5.91 -17.41 10.81
CA ASN A 302 6.46 -17.32 9.45
C ASN A 302 5.59 -16.51 8.49
N GLY A 303 4.47 -15.94 8.96
CA GLY A 303 3.66 -15.04 8.15
C GLY A 303 4.43 -13.78 7.73
N VAL A 304 3.97 -13.16 6.64
CA VAL A 304 4.51 -11.88 6.17
C VAL A 304 3.94 -10.76 7.04
N VAL A 305 4.81 -10.10 7.81
CA VAL A 305 4.41 -9.03 8.73
C VAL A 305 5.25 -7.79 8.47
N ILE A 306 4.58 -6.65 8.32
CA ILE A 306 5.19 -5.33 8.22
C ILE A 306 4.89 -4.53 9.47
N THR A 307 5.91 -3.88 10.02
CA THR A 307 5.76 -2.99 11.18
C THR A 307 4.98 -1.74 10.78
N SER A 308 3.99 -1.37 11.59
CA SER A 308 3.20 -0.16 11.38
C SER A 308 4.10 1.09 11.45
N PRO A 309 4.07 2.01 10.46
CA PRO A 309 4.78 3.28 10.55
C PRO A 309 4.18 4.18 11.63
N THR A 310 4.94 5.19 12.04
CA THR A 310 4.46 6.26 12.93
C THR A 310 4.00 7.47 12.12
N PHE A 311 3.17 8.31 12.74
CA PHE A 311 2.55 9.45 12.09
C PHE A 311 2.77 10.69 12.95
N SER A 312 3.01 11.84 12.32
CA SER A 312 3.14 13.12 13.02
C SER A 312 2.60 14.27 12.19
N HIS A 313 2.00 15.26 12.86
CA HIS A 313 1.61 16.51 12.20
C HIS A 313 2.84 17.31 11.79
N ILE A 314 2.79 17.87 10.58
CA ILE A 314 3.66 18.98 10.15
C ILE A 314 2.89 20.29 10.37
N SER A 315 1.62 20.31 9.97
CA SER A 315 0.63 21.34 10.32
C SER A 315 -0.72 20.70 10.62
N GLN A 316 -1.60 21.41 11.32
CA GLN A 316 -2.97 20.97 11.62
C GLN A 316 -3.97 21.98 11.05
N LEU A 317 -5.22 21.54 10.84
CA LEU A 317 -6.32 22.38 10.35
C LEU A 317 -6.54 23.61 11.25
#